data_AF-A0A942Z7X0-F1
#
_entry.id   AF-A0A942Z7X0-F1
#
_cell.length_a   1.000
_cell.length_b   1.000
_cell.length_c   1.000
_cell.angle_alpha   90.00
_cell.angle_beta   90.00
_cell.angle_gamma   90.00
#
_symmetry.space_group_name_H-M   'P 1'
#
loop_
_entity.id
_entity.type
_entity.pdbx_description
1 polymer ?
#
loop_
_entity_poly.entity_id
_entity_poly.type
_entity_poly.pdbx_seq_one_letter_code
_entity_poly.pdbx_strand_id
1 'polypeptide(L)'
;MHCVSWWTPFIGYGLTGFTHWKNITFEYSYKIVDEKPRFVSVDNVVSYFTGLNIAVSWNQIAKSTNFIKKYNEKDTIVIDIAGYYELGTSINGFSLGATKNDKWETVVFTLVP
;
A
#
# COMPACT_ATOMS: atom_id res chain seq x y z
N MET A 1 3.86 13.92 -3.92
CA MET A 1 3.26 12.58 -3.71
C MET A 1 4.13 11.54 -4.41
N HIS A 2 4.52 10.48 -3.70
CA HIS A 2 5.30 9.35 -4.23
C HIS A 2 4.38 8.13 -4.40
N CYS A 3 4.68 7.25 -5.36
CA CYS A 3 3.88 6.05 -5.63
C CYS A 3 4.80 4.85 -5.80
N VAL A 4 4.53 3.79 -5.05
CA VAL A 4 5.15 2.47 -5.25
C VAL A 4 4.10 1.54 -5.81
N SER A 5 4.39 0.96 -6.96
CA SER A 5 3.48 0.08 -7.69
C SER A 5 4.15 -1.26 -7.98
N TRP A 6 3.43 -2.36 -7.77
CA TRP A 6 3.90 -3.68 -8.15
C TRP A 6 2.79 -4.52 -8.75
N TRP A 7 3.19 -5.34 -9.71
CA TRP A 7 2.28 -6.20 -10.44
C TRP A 7 1.83 -7.37 -9.57
N THR A 8 0.52 -7.63 -9.55
CA THR A 8 -0.06 -8.81 -8.91
C THR A 8 -0.96 -9.51 -9.92
N PRO A 9 -0.60 -10.73 -10.37
CA PRO A 9 -1.33 -11.39 -11.44
C PRO A 9 -2.68 -11.98 -10.99
N PHE A 10 -2.97 -12.05 -9.68
CA PHE A 10 -4.16 -12.74 -9.20
C PHE A 10 -4.66 -12.23 -7.83
N ILE A 11 -5.97 -12.08 -7.65
CA ILE A 11 -6.62 -11.90 -6.34
C ILE A 11 -7.15 -13.26 -5.89
N GLY A 12 -6.60 -13.75 -4.77
CA GLY A 12 -6.86 -15.08 -4.22
C GLY A 12 -8.31 -15.35 -3.82
N TYR A 13 -9.17 -15.71 -4.78
CA TYR A 13 -10.37 -16.53 -4.61
C TYR A 13 -10.72 -17.26 -5.92
N GLY A 14 -10.50 -18.59 -5.96
CA GLY A 14 -11.08 -19.50 -6.96
C GLY A 14 -10.97 -19.11 -8.45
N LEU A 15 -9.82 -18.62 -8.93
CA LEU A 15 -9.59 -18.19 -10.32
C LEU A 15 -10.36 -16.94 -10.82
N THR A 16 -10.98 -16.15 -9.92
CA THR A 16 -11.76 -14.94 -10.31
C THR A 16 -10.98 -13.61 -10.31
N GLY A 17 -9.73 -13.61 -9.83
CA GLY A 17 -8.91 -12.40 -9.79
C GLY A 17 -8.22 -12.11 -11.12
N PHE A 18 -8.56 -11.00 -11.75
CA PHE A 18 -7.84 -10.49 -12.91
C PHE A 18 -6.53 -9.80 -12.52
N THR A 19 -5.72 -9.54 -13.53
CA THR A 19 -4.39 -8.98 -13.38
C THR A 19 -4.45 -7.49 -13.04
N HIS A 20 -3.81 -7.10 -11.95
CA HIS A 20 -3.89 -5.74 -11.40
C HIS A 20 -2.55 -5.27 -10.85
N TRP A 21 -2.42 -3.96 -10.74
CA TRP A 21 -1.33 -3.32 -10.02
C TRP A 21 -1.80 -2.93 -8.63
N LYS A 22 -1.01 -3.29 -7.62
CA LYS A 22 -1.14 -2.75 -6.27
C LYS A 22 -0.36 -1.45 -6.22
N ASN A 23 -0.98 -0.39 -5.71
CA ASN A 23 -0.36 0.92 -5.62
C ASN A 23 -0.47 1.42 -4.19
N ILE A 24 0.64 1.93 -3.66
CA ILE A 24 0.66 2.72 -2.43
C ILE A 24 1.18 4.10 -2.77
N THR A 25 0.35 5.11 -2.54
CA THR A 25 0.76 6.52 -2.61
C THR A 25 0.94 7.09 -1.22
N PHE A 26 1.96 7.91 -1.04
CA PHE A 26 2.21 8.60 0.22
C PHE A 26 2.93 9.92 -0.03
N GLU A 27 2.86 10.80 0.95
CA GLU A 27 3.65 12.02 1.01
C GLU A 27 4.72 11.84 2.08
N TYR A 28 5.91 12.38 1.83
CA TYR A 28 6.99 12.33 2.80
C TYR A 28 7.77 13.62 2.80
N SER A 29 8.33 13.93 3.96
CA SER A 29 9.32 14.99 4.14
C SER A 29 10.63 14.38 4.61
N TYR A 30 11.75 14.97 4.18
CA TYR A 30 13.08 14.55 4.60
C TYR A 30 13.96 15.76 4.89
N LYS A 31 15.02 15.52 5.65
CA LYS A 31 16.07 16.50 5.92
C LYS A 31 17.44 15.85 5.72
N ILE A 32 18.45 16.66 5.49
CA ILE A 32 19.85 16.22 5.46
C ILE A 32 20.46 16.53 6.82
N VAL A 33 21.06 15.51 7.45
CA VAL A 33 21.80 15.65 8.72
C VAL A 33 23.11 14.90 8.56
N ASP A 34 24.23 15.62 8.68
CA ASP A 34 25.58 15.10 8.42
C ASP A 34 25.71 14.50 7.02
N GLU A 35 25.29 15.28 6.00
CA GLU A 35 25.30 14.88 4.58
C GLU A 35 24.43 13.66 4.24
N LYS A 36 23.63 13.17 5.19
CA LYS A 36 22.81 11.96 5.04
C LYS A 36 21.32 12.28 5.09
N PRO A 37 20.51 11.78 4.12
CA PRO A 37 19.08 12.01 4.12
C PRO A 37 18.40 11.19 5.24
N ARG A 38 17.46 11.82 5.95
CA ARG A 38 16.64 11.21 7.01
C ARG A 38 15.19 11.64 6.84
N PHE A 39 14.25 10.70 6.96
CA PHE A 39 12.83 11.00 6.98
C PHE A 39 12.45 11.83 8.21
N VAL A 40 11.52 12.77 8.00
CA VAL A 40 10.91 13.60 9.05
C VAL A 40 9.47 13.15 9.27
N SER A 41 8.69 13.00 8.20
CA SER A 41 7.32 12.51 8.25
C SER A 41 6.96 11.68 7.01
N VAL A 42 5.97 10.81 7.18
CA VAL A 42 5.28 10.10 6.10
C VAL A 42 3.79 10.19 6.39
N ASP A 43 3.05 10.79 5.48
CA ASP A 43 1.65 11.15 5.64
C ASP A 43 0.84 10.70 4.41
N ASN A 44 -0.49 10.79 4.51
CA ASN A 44 -1.39 10.54 3.38
C ASN A 44 -1.19 9.19 2.67
N VAL A 45 -0.81 8.14 3.42
CA VAL A 45 -0.66 6.79 2.86
C VAL A 45 -2.03 6.25 2.43
N VAL A 46 -2.18 5.99 1.14
CA VAL A 46 -3.40 5.48 0.49
C VAL A 46 -3.01 4.30 -0.42
N SER A 47 -3.82 3.25 -0.41
CA SER A 47 -3.64 2.05 -1.23
C SER A 47 -4.83 1.82 -2.15
N TYR A 48 -4.56 1.44 -3.40
CA TYR A 48 -5.61 1.21 -4.41
C TYR A 48 -5.12 0.30 -5.54
N PHE A 49 -6.08 -0.28 -6.27
CA PHE A 49 -5.79 -1.03 -7.49
C PHE A 49 -5.91 -0.18 -8.74
N THR A 50 -5.09 -0.52 -9.73
CA THR A 50 -5.24 -0.08 -11.13
C THR A 50 -5.10 -1.28 -12.05
N GLY A 51 -5.57 -1.17 -13.30
CA GLY A 51 -5.58 -2.26 -14.26
C GLY A 51 -6.96 -2.90 -14.45
N LEU A 52 -6.98 -4.17 -14.86
CA LEU A 52 -8.22 -4.91 -15.10
C LEU A 52 -8.78 -5.42 -13.78
N ASN A 53 -9.70 -4.64 -13.20
CA ASN A 53 -10.41 -4.98 -11.97
C ASN A 53 -11.88 -5.26 -12.30
N ILE A 54 -12.22 -6.50 -12.68
CA ILE A 54 -13.63 -6.87 -12.89
C ILE A 54 -14.17 -7.40 -11.56
N ALA A 55 -15.16 -6.69 -11.01
CA ALA A 55 -15.91 -7.08 -9.82
C ALA A 55 -15.09 -7.29 -8.54
N VAL A 56 -13.85 -6.78 -8.48
CA VAL A 56 -13.04 -6.75 -7.26
C VAL A 56 -12.62 -5.33 -6.94
N SER A 57 -12.93 -4.88 -5.73
CA SER A 57 -12.40 -3.64 -5.17
C SER A 57 -11.50 -3.92 -3.97
N TRP A 58 -10.61 -2.97 -3.68
CA TRP A 58 -9.80 -2.96 -2.45
C TRP A 58 -10.24 -1.82 -1.56
N ASN A 59 -10.45 -2.15 -0.29
CA ASN A 59 -10.80 -1.19 0.74
C ASN A 59 -9.74 -1.24 1.83
N GLN A 60 -8.95 -0.17 1.94
CA GLN A 60 -7.99 0.02 3.02
C GLN A 60 -8.73 0.29 4.34
N ILE A 61 -8.40 -0.46 5.39
CA ILE A 61 -8.94 -0.24 6.74
C ILE A 61 -7.88 0.40 7.65
N ALA A 62 -6.63 -0.02 7.53
CA ALA A 62 -5.57 0.46 8.41
C ALA A 62 -4.24 0.59 7.67
N LYS A 63 -3.39 1.44 8.24
CA LYS A 63 -2.02 1.69 7.79
C LYS A 63 -1.12 1.86 9.00
N SER A 64 0.13 1.41 8.89
CA SER A 64 1.20 1.77 9.82
C SER A 64 2.47 2.11 9.07
N THR A 65 3.24 3.04 9.63
CA THR A 65 4.49 3.54 9.07
C THR A 65 5.56 3.52 10.14
N ASN A 66 6.67 2.82 9.89
CA ASN A 66 7.80 2.76 10.79
C ASN A 66 9.07 3.27 10.11
N PHE A 67 9.83 4.10 10.82
CA PHE A 67 11.14 4.56 10.37
C PHE A 67 12.23 3.64 10.92
N ILE A 68 13.02 3.05 10.03
CA ILE A 68 14.15 2.19 10.37
C ILE A 68 15.45 2.73 9.78
N LYS A 69 16.56 2.12 10.18
CA LYS A 69 17.90 2.38 9.64
C LYS A 69 18.32 1.20 8.78
N LYS A 70 18.60 1.46 7.50
CA LYS A 70 19.32 0.53 6.60
C LYS A 70 20.79 0.91 6.48
N TYR A 71 21.07 2.17 6.14
CA TYR A 71 22.43 2.73 6.08
C TYR A 71 22.62 3.85 7.10
N ASN A 72 21.67 4.79 7.16
CA ASN A 72 21.66 5.95 8.04
C ASN A 72 20.39 6.00 8.90
N GLU A 73 20.42 6.81 9.95
CA GLU A 73 19.29 6.91 10.88
C GLU A 73 18.03 7.41 10.15
N LYS A 74 16.91 6.69 10.30
CA LYS A 74 15.61 7.01 9.66
C LYS A 74 15.75 7.22 8.15
N ASP A 75 16.58 6.44 7.49
CA ASP A 75 16.74 6.51 6.03
C ASP A 75 15.78 5.58 5.28
N THR A 76 15.07 4.72 6.00
CA THR A 76 14.17 3.72 5.42
C THR A 76 12.84 3.77 6.11
N ILE A 77 11.77 3.73 5.31
CA ILE A 77 10.40 3.59 5.79
C ILE A 77 9.87 2.21 5.44
N VAL A 78 9.07 1.70 6.37
CA VAL A 78 8.40 0.41 6.30
C VAL A 78 6.91 0.71 6.42
N ILE A 79 6.16 0.42 5.37
CA ILE A 79 4.72 0.70 5.29
C ILE A 79 3.97 -0.62 5.26
N ASP A 80 3.10 -0.82 6.23
CA ASP A 80 2.17 -1.95 6.27
C ASP A 80 0.74 -1.45 6.02
N ILE A 81 0.02 -2.16 5.15
CA ILE A 81 -1.36 -1.85 4.79
C ILE A 81 -2.23 -3.07 5.08
N ALA A 82 -3.33 -2.83 5.80
CA ALA A 82 -4.37 -3.82 6.03
C ALA A 82 -5.70 -3.34 5.44
N GLY A 83 -6.44 -4.26 4.86
CA GLY A 83 -7.72 -3.99 4.23
C GLY A 83 -8.43 -5.28 3.85
N TYR A 84 -9.35 -5.17 2.91
CA TYR A 84 -10.05 -6.33 2.36
C TYR A 84 -10.31 -6.17 0.88
N TYR A 85 -10.35 -7.31 0.20
CA TYR A 85 -10.91 -7.42 -1.14
C TYR A 85 -12.43 -7.60 -1.01
N GLU A 86 -13.18 -6.90 -1.85
CA GLU A 86 -14.62 -7.08 -1.98
C GLU A 86 -14.93 -7.54 -3.40
N LEU A 87 -15.43 -8.78 -3.50
CA LEU A 87 -15.95 -9.42 -4.71
C LEU A 87 -17.45 -9.14 -4.81
N GLY A 88 -17.85 -8.13 -5.58
CA GLY A 88 -19.25 -7.74 -5.71
C GLY A 88 -19.46 -6.22 -5.68
N THR A 89 -20.59 -5.79 -5.13
CA THR A 89 -20.95 -4.37 -4.98
C THR A 89 -21.38 -4.07 -3.56
N SER A 90 -21.08 -2.86 -3.08
CA SER A 90 -21.56 -2.36 -1.80
C SER A 90 -22.76 -1.44 -2.02
N ILE A 91 -23.89 -1.72 -1.37
CA ILE A 91 -25.08 -0.86 -1.38
C ILE A 91 -25.36 -0.44 0.06
N ASN A 92 -25.30 0.86 0.34
CA ASN A 92 -25.53 1.43 1.69
C ASN A 92 -24.67 0.76 2.81
N GLY A 93 -23.43 0.37 2.51
CA GLY A 93 -22.53 -0.28 3.47
C GLY A 93 -22.76 -1.79 3.65
N PHE A 94 -23.71 -2.38 2.93
CA PHE A 94 -23.88 -3.82 2.84
C PHE A 94 -23.17 -4.35 1.60
N SER A 95 -22.15 -5.18 1.80
CA SER A 95 -21.48 -5.89 0.71
C SER A 95 -22.36 -7.03 0.21
N LEU A 96 -22.88 -6.86 -1.01
CA LEU A 96 -23.51 -7.94 -1.77
C LEU A 96 -22.41 -8.66 -2.52
N GLY A 97 -21.82 -9.66 -1.87
CA GLY A 97 -20.61 -10.29 -2.37
C GLY A 97 -19.84 -11.07 -1.31
N ALA A 98 -18.58 -11.35 -1.61
CA ALA A 98 -17.64 -11.97 -0.68
C ALA A 98 -16.53 -10.97 -0.31
N THR A 99 -16.27 -10.81 0.98
CA THR A 99 -15.11 -10.04 1.46
C THR A 99 -14.00 -10.97 1.93
N LYS A 100 -12.75 -10.61 1.63
CA LYS A 100 -11.57 -11.32 2.13
C LYS A 100 -10.60 -10.31 2.74
N ASN A 101 -10.40 -10.38 4.04
CA ASN A 101 -9.38 -9.60 4.72
C ASN A 101 -7.98 -10.01 4.25
N ASP A 102 -7.12 -9.02 4.08
CA ASP A 102 -5.74 -9.24 3.67
C ASP A 102 -4.82 -8.14 4.18
N LYS A 103 -3.53 -8.43 4.17
CA LYS A 103 -2.46 -7.47 4.40
C LYS A 103 -1.57 -7.46 3.18
N TRP A 104 -1.30 -6.28 2.65
CA TRP A 104 -0.30 -6.18 1.59
C TRP A 104 1.08 -6.35 2.21
N GLU A 105 1.98 -7.00 1.46
CA GLU A 105 3.37 -7.14 1.88
C GLU A 105 3.97 -5.77 2.22
N THR A 106 4.83 -5.79 3.22
CA THR A 106 5.52 -4.63 3.75
C THR A 106 6.29 -3.92 2.64
N VAL A 107 5.89 -2.69 2.30
CA VAL A 107 6.62 -1.87 1.33
C VAL A 107 7.76 -1.16 2.02
N VAL A 108 8.96 -1.35 1.49
CA VAL A 108 10.20 -0.76 2.01
C VAL A 108 10.71 0.27 1.01
N PHE A 109 10.88 1.51 1.47
CA PHE A 109 11.44 2.60 0.67
C PHE A 109 12.62 3.24 1.42
N THR A 110 13.77 3.33 0.77
CA THR A 110 15.02 3.85 1.35
C THR A 110 15.47 5.10 0.60
N LEU A 111 15.78 6.17 1.33
CA LEU A 111 16.46 7.35 0.78
C LEU A 111 17.89 6.96 0.43
N VAL A 112 18.26 7.14 -0.83
CA VAL A 112 19.63 6.94 -1.30
C VAL A 112 20.35 8.29 -1.25
N PRO A 113 21.62 8.34 -0.81
CA PRO A 113 22.45 9.55 -0.87
C PRO A 113 22.61 10.10 -2.30
#